data_AF-A0A966BL93-F1
#
_entry.id   AF-A0A966BL93-F1
#
_cell.length_a   1.000
_cell.length_b   1.000
_cell.length_c   1.000
_cell.angle_alpha   90.00
_cell.angle_beta   90.00
_cell.angle_gamma   90.00
#
_symmetry.space_group_name_H-M   'P 1'
#
loop_
_entity.id
_entity.type
_entity.pdbx_description
1 polymer ?
#
loop_
_entity_poly.entity_id
_entity_poly.type
_entity_poly.pdbx_seq_one_letter_code
_entity_poly.pdbx_strand_id
1 'polypeptide(L)' 'MTAPAKIPPATLARLAKIGIRHRADLLLHLPLRYEDETHLTPIDTAQPGETVQVQGIITHAEII' A
#
# COMPACT_ATOMS: atom_id res chain seq x y z
N MET A 1 -20.10 17.40 3.07
CA MET A 1 -18.66 17.42 3.40
C MET A 1 -18.47 16.54 4.63
N THR A 2 -17.82 15.39 4.48
CA THR A 2 -17.61 14.41 5.57
C THR A 2 -16.59 14.93 6.58
N ALA A 3 -16.86 14.76 7.87
CA ALA A 3 -15.93 15.13 8.94
C ALA A 3 -14.61 14.35 8.83
N PRO A 4 -13.46 14.96 9.13
CA PRO A 4 -12.19 14.31 8.89
C PRO A 4 -11.96 13.19 9.90
N ALA A 5 -11.46 12.05 9.42
CA ALA A 5 -11.29 10.84 10.23
C ALA A 5 -10.45 11.09 11.49
N LYS A 6 -10.84 10.45 12.60
CA LYS A 6 -10.11 10.48 13.86
C LYS A 6 -8.90 9.56 13.76
N ILE A 7 -7.70 10.13 13.84
CA ILE A 7 -6.45 9.38 13.72
C ILE A 7 -5.99 8.96 15.13
N PRO A 8 -5.67 7.67 15.37
CA PRO A 8 -5.16 7.21 16.66
C PRO A 8 -3.83 7.89 17.03
N PRO A 9 -3.56 8.15 18.33
CA PRO A 9 -2.32 8.81 18.77
C PRO A 9 -1.04 8.09 18.33
N ALA A 10 -1.06 6.75 18.31
CA ALA A 10 0.08 5.95 17.85
C ALA A 10 0.41 6.21 16.37
N THR A 11 -0.61 6.39 15.53
CA THR A 11 -0.45 6.73 14.11
C THR A 11 0.08 8.16 13.95
N LEU A 12 -0.40 9.11 14.75
CA LEU A 12 0.13 10.48 14.76
C LEU A 12 1.62 10.52 15.15
N ALA A 13 2.02 9.73 16.15
CA ALA A 13 3.43 9.63 16.55
C ALA A 13 4.30 9.05 15.42
N ARG A 14 3.79 8.09 14.64
CA ARG A 14 4.50 7.54 13.46
C ARG A 14 4.59 8.56 12.33
N LEU A 15 3.52 9.29 12.05
CA LEU A 15 3.50 10.36 11.03
C LEU A 15 4.49 11.48 11.38
N ALA A 16 4.56 11.87 12.65
CA ALA A 16 5.51 12.88 13.11
C ALA A 16 6.98 12.46 12.89
N LYS A 17 7.30 11.15 12.96
CA LYS A 17 8.65 10.63 12.68
C LYS A 17 9.06 10.80 11.22
N ILE A 18 8.10 10.78 10.29
CA ILE A 18 8.33 11.01 8.85
C ILE A 18 8.07 12.48 8.45
N GLY A 19 7.95 13.39 9.43
CA GLY A 19 7.82 14.82 9.21
C GLY A 19 6.39 15.34 9.05
N ILE A 20 5.37 14.48 9.10
CA ILE A 20 3.95 14.84 8.95
C ILE A 20 3.36 15.18 10.33
N ARG A 21 3.08 16.46 10.58
CA ARG A 21 2.53 16.96 11.85
C ARG A 21 1.14 17.56 11.70
N HIS A 22 0.85 18.10 10.52
CA HIS A 22 -0.41 18.75 10.19
C HIS A 22 -1.03 18.11 8.95
N ARG A 23 -2.34 18.29 8.78
CA ARG A 23 -3.06 17.76 7.60
C ARG A 23 -2.54 18.33 6.28
N ALA A 24 -2.06 19.58 6.28
CA ALA A 24 -1.50 20.21 5.09
C ALA A 24 -0.23 19.51 4.57
N ASP A 25 0.54 18.87 5.45
CA ASP A 25 1.77 18.16 5.08
C ASP A 25 1.48 16.96 4.17
N LEU A 26 0.25 16.43 4.19
CA LEU A 26 -0.20 15.35 3.31
C LEU A 26 -0.44 15.79 1.88
N LEU A 27 -0.64 17.09 1.61
CA LEU A 27 -0.97 17.58 0.26
C LEU A 27 0.12 17.25 -0.75
N LEU A 28 1.38 17.22 -0.32
CA LEU A 28 2.55 16.91 -1.14
C LEU A 28 3.34 15.71 -0.61
N HIS A 29 2.74 14.91 0.28
CA HIS A 29 3.32 13.64 0.71
C HIS A 29 3.05 12.56 -0.35
N LEU A 30 3.76 12.67 -1.46
CA LEU A 30 3.62 11.75 -2.59
C LEU A 30 4.39 10.45 -2.31
N PRO A 31 3.91 9.30 -2.82
CA PRO A 31 4.65 8.05 -2.79
C PRO A 31 6.04 8.21 -3.40
N LEU A 32 7.04 7.54 -2.81
CA LEU A 32 8.39 7.46 -3.36
C LEU A 32 8.39 6.74 -4.73
N ARG A 33 7.52 5.75 -4.88
CA ARG A 33 7.33 4.97 -6.10
C ARG A 33 5.87 4.57 -6.20
N TYR A 34 5.32 4.65 -7.41
CA TYR A 34 4.06 4.03 -7.74
C TYR A 34 4.32 2.60 -8.24
N GLU A 35 3.46 1.69 -7.82
CA GLU A 35 3.37 0.38 -8.45
C GLU A 35 2.45 0.49 -9.66
N ASP A 36 2.87 -0.09 -10.79
CA ASP A 36 2.09 -0.08 -12.02
C ASP A 36 1.27 -1.36 -12.10
N GLU A 37 -0.02 -1.24 -11.80
CA GLU A 37 -0.95 -2.37 -11.74
C GLU A 37 -1.62 -2.70 -13.09
N THR A 38 -1.11 -2.15 -14.19
CA THR A 38 -1.75 -2.30 -15.52
C THR A 38 -1.38 -3.60 -16.26
N HIS A 39 -0.41 -4.36 -15.75
CA HIS A 39 0.11 -5.56 -16.41
C HIS A 39 0.00 -6.80 -15.52
N LEU A 40 -0.53 -7.88 -16.10
CA LEU A 40 -0.57 -9.19 -15.47
C LEU A 40 0.49 -10.11 -16.09
N THR A 41 1.32 -10.69 -15.23
CA THR A 41 2.26 -11.75 -15.58
C THR A 41 1.57 -13.11 -15.49
N PRO A 42 1.67 -13.96 -16.52
CA PRO A 42 1.23 -15.36 -16.42
C PRO A 42 1.96 -16.09 -15.30
N ILE A 43 1.22 -16.85 -14.47
CA ILE A 43 1.76 -17.49 -13.26
C ILE A 43 2.94 -18.43 -13.56
N ASP A 44 2.91 -19.12 -14.70
CA ASP A 44 3.94 -20.06 -15.16
C ASP A 44 5.23 -19.38 -15.66
N THR A 45 5.19 -18.06 -15.87
CA THR A 45 6.35 -17.27 -16.35
C THR A 45 7.00 -16.42 -15.26
N ALA A 46 6.41 -16.35 -14.06
CA ALA A 46 6.92 -15.56 -12.96
C ALA A 46 8.33 -16.02 -12.54
N GLN A 47 9.29 -15.09 -12.47
CA GLN A 47 10.67 -15.40 -12.11
C GLN A 47 10.96 -15.14 -10.62
N PRO A 48 11.81 -15.97 -9.99
CA PRO A 48 12.23 -15.74 -8.61
C PRO A 48 12.92 -14.38 -8.42
N GLY A 49 12.50 -13.65 -7.39
CA GLY A 49 13.09 -12.35 -7.05
C GLY A 49 12.44 -11.15 -7.75
N GLU A 50 11.49 -11.38 -8.65
CA GLU A 50 10.70 -10.32 -9.27
C GLU A 50 9.39 -10.09 -8.51
N THR A 51 9.00 -8.81 -8.37
CA THR A 51 7.64 -8.44 -7.95
C THR A 51 6.79 -8.37 -9.21
N VAL A 52 5.78 -9.25 -9.29
CA VAL A 52 4.87 -9.36 -10.44
C VAL A 52 3.43 -9.39 -9.97
N GLN A 53 2.52 -8.89 -10.81
CA GLN A 53 1.09 -8.99 -10.57
C GLN A 53 0.52 -10.18 -11.35
N VAL A 54 -0.28 -11.01 -10.69
CA VAL A 54 -0.88 -12.21 -11.28
C VAL A 54 -2.38 -12.25 -11.00
N GLN A 55 -3.12 -13.01 -11.79
CA GLN A 55 -4.56 -13.23 -11.57
C GLN A 55 -4.85 -14.73 -11.60
N GLY A 56 -5.71 -15.20 -10.70
CA GLY A 56 -6.10 -16.61 -10.61
C GLY A 56 -7.22 -16.86 -9.61
N ILE A 57 -7.62 -18.12 -9.50
CA ILE A 57 -8.61 -18.59 -8.53
C ILE A 57 -7.87 -19.29 -7.40
N ILE A 58 -8.17 -18.91 -6.16
CA ILE A 58 -7.64 -19.61 -4.98
C ILE A 58 -8.38 -20.95 -4.85
N THR A 59 -7.64 -22.06 -4.95
CA THR A 59 -8.20 -23.42 -4.87
C THR A 59 -8.15 -24.01 -3.47
N HIS A 60 -7.27 -23.50 -2.61
CA HIS A 60 -7.07 -23.98 -1.25
C HIS A 60 -6.53 -22.86 -0.35
N ALA A 61 -7.02 -22.80 0.89
CA ALA A 61 -6.54 -21.92 1.94
C ALA A 61 -6.80 -22.59 3.29
N GLU A 62 -5.78 -22.71 4.13
CA GLU A 62 -5.87 -23.24 5.49
C GLU A 62 -5.28 -22.26 6.50
N ILE A 63 -5.64 -22.43 7.78
CA ILE A 63 -5.14 -21.63 8.89
C ILE A 63 -4.34 -22.56 9.81
N ILE A 64 -3.10 -22.16 10.13
CA ILE A 64 -2.24 -22.83 11.12
C ILE A 64 -2.36 -22.08 12.45
#